data_AF-A0A355C4M5-F1
#
_entry.id   AF-A0A355C4M5-F1
#
_cell.length_a   1.000
_cell.length_b   1.000
_cell.length_c   1.000
_cell.angle_alpha   90.00
_cell.angle_beta   90.00
_cell.angle_gamma   90.00
#
_symmetry.space_group_name_H-M   'P 1'
#
loop_
_entity.id
_entity.type
_entity.pdbx_description
1 polymer ?
#
loop_
_entity_poly.entity_id
_entity_poly.type
_entity_poly.pdbx_seq_one_letter_code
_entity_poly.pdbx_strand_id
1 'polypeptide(L)' 'AGRGTDIQLGGSVDKQVLDSLAEGDDEETIKKKRAEIEASVADAKKKALEAGGLYVLGTERHESRR' A
#
# COMPACT_ATOMS: atom_id res chain seq x y z
N ALA A 1 -5.75 5.34 19.12
CA ALA A 1 -4.86 5.06 17.98
C ALA A 1 -4.97 6.13 16.88
N GLY A 2 -5.03 7.42 17.24
CA GLY A 2 -5.42 8.51 16.32
C GLY A 2 -4.28 9.24 15.62
N ARG A 3 -3.08 8.64 15.54
CA ARG A 3 -1.93 9.19 14.81
C ARG A 3 -1.20 8.08 14.05
N GLY A 4 -1.98 7.18 13.43
CA GLY A 4 -1.48 6.00 12.73
C GLY A 4 -0.74 6.33 11.44
N THR A 5 -0.06 5.33 10.87
CA THR A 5 0.54 5.39 9.53
C THR A 5 -0.55 5.48 8.46
N ASP A 6 -0.29 6.24 7.40
CA ASP A 6 -1.20 6.33 6.26
C ASP A 6 -1.40 4.95 5.59
N ILE A 7 -2.66 4.56 5.42
CA ILE A 7 -3.04 3.33 4.73
C ILE A 7 -3.18 3.65 3.23
N GLN A 8 -2.23 3.16 2.44
CA GLN A 8 -2.24 3.33 0.99
C GLN A 8 -3.11 2.26 0.33
N LEU A 9 -4.12 2.67 -0.42
CA LEU A 9 -4.93 1.76 -1.24
C LEU A 9 -4.06 1.14 -2.34
N GLY A 10 -4.17 -0.17 -2.50
CA GLY A 10 -3.33 -0.94 -3.44
C GLY A 10 -1.98 -1.38 -2.87
N GLY A 11 -1.62 -0.97 -1.65
CA GLY A 11 -0.34 -1.28 -1.02
C GLY A 11 0.69 -0.17 -1.16
N SER A 12 1.84 -0.33 -0.47
CA SER A 12 2.94 0.64 -0.50
C SER A 12 4.02 0.18 -1.47
N VAL A 13 4.24 0.99 -2.52
CA VAL A 13 5.27 0.74 -3.53
C VAL A 13 6.63 0.61 -2.86
N ASP A 14 7.01 1.54 -2.00
CA ASP A 14 8.36 1.55 -1.41
C ASP A 14 8.62 0.30 -0.57
N LYS A 15 7.63 -0.15 0.21
CA LYS A 15 7.76 -1.41 0.98
C LYS A 15 7.87 -2.63 0.06
N GLN A 16 7.01 -2.72 -0.95
CA GLN A 16 7.03 -3.85 -1.88
C GLN A 16 8.31 -3.89 -2.71
N VAL A 17 8.84 -2.72 -3.09
CA VAL A 17 10.13 -2.62 -3.77
C VAL A 17 11.23 -3.12 -2.84
N LEU A 18 11.32 -2.59 -1.62
CA LEU A 18 12.30 -3.04 -0.61
C LEU A 18 12.25 -4.55 -0.37
N ASP A 19 11.06 -5.14 -0.25
CA ASP A 19 10.87 -6.57 -0.04
C ASP A 19 11.22 -7.42 -1.29
N SER A 20 11.24 -6.82 -2.49
CA SER A 20 11.55 -7.49 -3.76
C SER A 20 13.02 -7.43 -4.16
N LEU A 21 13.83 -6.63 -3.48
CA LEU A 21 15.26 -6.48 -3.76
C LEU A 21 16.05 -7.69 -3.25
N ALA A 22 16.99 -8.15 -4.05
CA ALA A 22 17.95 -9.19 -3.69
C ALA A 22 19.38 -8.63 -3.68
N GLU A 23 20.27 -9.26 -2.90
CA GLU A 23 21.69 -8.93 -2.94
C GLU A 23 22.25 -9.19 -4.35
N GLY A 24 22.83 -8.14 -4.96
CA GLY A 24 23.39 -8.21 -6.31
C GLY A 24 22.46 -7.75 -7.43
N ASP A 25 21.23 -7.29 -7.14
CA ASP A 25 20.40 -6.60 -8.13
C ASP A 25 21.12 -5.34 -8.65
N ASP A 26 21.21 -5.20 -9.97
CA ASP A 26 21.75 -4.01 -10.62
C ASP A 26 20.69 -2.92 -10.77
N GLU A 27 21.13 -1.69 -11.07
CA GLU A 27 20.24 -0.54 -11.13
C GLU A 27 19.11 -0.70 -12.17
N GLU A 28 19.37 -1.42 -13.27
CA GLU A 28 18.37 -1.69 -14.30
C GLU A 28 17.30 -2.67 -13.80
N THR A 29 17.70 -3.74 -13.10
CA THR A 29 16.76 -4.70 -12.50
C THR A 29 15.90 -4.02 -11.43
N ILE A 30 16.50 -3.17 -10.59
CA ILE A 30 15.76 -2.39 -9.57
C ILE A 30 14.72 -1.49 -10.23
N LYS A 31 15.09 -0.77 -11.30
CA LYS A 31 14.16 0.10 -12.04
C LYS A 31 13.00 -0.69 -12.66
N LYS A 32 13.28 -1.86 -13.25
CA LYS A 32 12.24 -2.73 -13.82
C LYS A 32 11.27 -3.23 -12.75
N LYS A 33 11.80 -3.80 -11.65
CA LYS A 33 10.99 -4.26 -10.51
C LYS A 33 10.11 -3.13 -9.96
N ARG A 34 10.68 -1.94 -9.79
CA ARG A 34 9.93 -0.77 -9.33
C ARG A 34 8.79 -0.40 -10.26
N ALA A 35 9.03 -0.34 -11.57
CA ALA A 35 7.99 0.00 -12.55
C ALA A 35 6.85 -1.02 -12.57
N GLU A 36 7.18 -2.32 -12.48
CA GLU A 36 6.18 -3.40 -12.40
C GLU A 36 5.33 -3.30 -11.13
N ILE A 37 5.96 -3.03 -9.98
CA ILE A 37 5.28 -2.84 -8.70
C ILE A 37 4.39 -1.59 -8.74
N GLU A 38 4.89 -0.47 -9.28
CA GLU A 38 4.09 0.76 -9.42
C GLU A 38 2.84 0.54 -10.27
N ALA A 39 2.95 -0.19 -11.38
CA ALA A 39 1.80 -0.54 -12.22
C ALA A 39 0.80 -1.44 -11.47
N SER A 40 1.29 -2.48 -10.78
CA SER A 40 0.46 -3.40 -9.99
C SER A 40 -0.29 -2.68 -8.86
N VAL A 41 0.40 -1.80 -8.13
CA VAL A 41 -0.20 -0.99 -7.06
C VAL A 41 -1.22 0.00 -7.62
N ALA A 42 -0.97 0.61 -8.79
CA ALA A 42 -1.93 1.51 -9.43
C ALA A 42 -3.22 0.79 -9.82
N ASP A 43 -3.12 -0.41 -10.40
CA ASP A 43 -4.28 -1.23 -10.74
C ASP A 43 -5.04 -1.68 -9.49
N ALA A 44 -4.33 -2.12 -8.45
CA ALA A 44 -4.93 -2.51 -7.18
C ALA A 44 -5.62 -1.32 -6.48
N LYS A 45 -5.01 -0.13 -6.54
CA LYS A 45 -5.59 1.12 -6.03
C LYS A 45 -6.89 1.46 -6.76
N LYS A 46 -6.92 1.34 -8.09
CA LYS A 46 -8.12 1.57 -8.88
C LYS A 46 -9.24 0.63 -8.46
N LYS A 47 -8.96 -0.68 -8.36
CA LYS A 47 -9.93 -1.69 -7.89
C LYS A 47 -10.46 -1.37 -6.49
N ALA A 48 -9.58 -0.95 -5.58
CA ALA A 48 -9.99 -0.59 -4.22
C ALA A 48 -10.89 0.65 -4.19
N LEU A 49 -10.61 1.67 -5.01
CA LEU A 49 -11.44 2.85 -5.16
C LEU A 49 -12.82 2.50 -5.76
N GLU A 50 -12.84 1.67 -6.80
CA GLU A 50 -14.08 1.15 -7.41
C GLU A 50 -14.92 0.33 -6.42
N ALA A 51 -14.27 -0.36 -5.47
CA ALA A 51 -14.93 -1.10 -4.39
C ALA A 51 -15.42 -0.23 -3.22
N GLY A 52 -15.23 1.09 -3.26
CA GLY A 52 -15.68 2.02 -2.21
C GLY A 52 -14.60 2.48 -1.23
N GLY A 53 -13.32 2.18 -1.49
CA GLY A 53 -12.19 2.63 -0.69
C GLY A 53 -12.01 1.86 0.62
N LEU A 54 -11.34 2.50 1.60
CA LEU A 54 -11.09 1.88 2.90
C LEU A 54 -12.36 1.88 3.75
N TYR A 55 -12.80 0.68 4.15
CA TYR A 55 -13.90 0.51 5.09
C TYR A 55 -13.37 0.25 6.51
N VAL A 56 -13.85 1.01 7.49
CA VAL A 56 -13.49 0.86 8.90
C VAL A 56 -14.68 0.30 9.67
N LEU A 57 -14.51 -0.90 10.25
CA LEU A 57 -15.52 -1.54 11.10
C LEU A 57 -15.12 -1.41 12.56
N GLY A 58 -15.79 -0.50 13.28
CA GLY A 58 -15.71 -0.43 14.74
C GLY A 58 -16.76 -1.37 15.36
N THR A 59 -16.31 -2.40 16.06
CA THR A 59 -17.21 -3.38 16.70
C THR A 59 -17.91 -2.83 17.93
N GLU A 60 -17.30 -1.85 18.61
CA GLU A 60 -17.80 -1.23 19.83
C GLU A 60 -17.61 0.29 19.79
N ARG A 61 -18.37 0.99 20.62
CA ARG A 61 -18.27 2.46 20.76
C ARG A 61 -17.44 2.80 21.98
N HIS A 62 -16.43 3.63 21.75
CA HIS A 62 -15.67 4.22 22.84
C HIS A 62 -16.48 5.36 23.49
N GLU A 63 -16.29 5.56 24.79
CA GLU A 63 -16.97 6.62 25.56
C GLU A 63 -16.58 8.02 25.05
N SER A 64 -15.29 8.19 24.74
CA SER A 64 -14.82 9.29 23.89
C SER A 64 -15.23 9.05 22.44
N ARG A 65 -15.91 10.03 21.84
CA ARG A 65 -16.24 10.03 20.41
C ARG A 65 -15.07 10.41 19.49
N ARG A 66 -13.96 10.84 20.08
CA ARG A 66 -12.70 11.14 19.38
C ARG A 66 -11.80 9.92 19.40
#